data_AF-A0A3D5AVQ5-F1
#
_entry.id   AF-A0A3D5AVQ5-F1
#
_cell.length_a   1.000
_cell.length_b   1.000
_cell.length_c   1.000
_cell.angle_alpha   90.00
_cell.angle_beta   90.00
_cell.angle_gamma   90.00
#
_symmetry.space_group_name_H-M   'P 1'
#
loop_
_entity.id
_entity.type
_entity.pdbx_description
1 polymer ?
#
loop_
_entity_poly.entity_id
_entity_poly.type
_entity_poly.pdbx_seq_one_letter_code
_entity_poly.pdbx_strand_id
1 'polypeptide(L)'
;HPDQSEQVPAMIERYRSMIEGGQGKIHRLEDWGRRQLAYPINKIHKAHYVLMNIECGQDTLNELETAFRFNDAVIRSLTLVRKDAVTAPSPLVKEKEEEARGERRERSDENPDESIEPVQA
;
A
#
# COMPACT_ATOMS: atom_id res chain seq x y z
N HIS A 1 -6.57 8.93 7.58
CA HIS A 1 -6.25 9.39 8.94
C HIS A 1 -5.67 8.18 9.66
N PRO A 2 -4.60 8.30 10.46
CA PRO A 2 -3.98 7.14 11.13
C PRO A 2 -4.99 6.35 11.98
N ASP A 3 -5.93 7.03 12.64
CA ASP A 3 -6.95 6.38 13.47
C ASP A 3 -8.00 5.59 12.70
N GLN A 4 -8.07 5.76 11.37
CA GLN A 4 -9.00 5.04 10.49
C GLN A 4 -8.29 4.01 9.63
N SER A 5 -7.06 3.60 10.00
CA SER A 5 -6.28 2.61 9.24
C SER A 5 -7.02 1.29 9.05
N GLU A 6 -7.82 0.86 10.04
CA GLU A 6 -8.63 -0.36 9.95
C GLU A 6 -9.72 -0.29 8.87
N GLN A 7 -10.11 0.91 8.43
CA GLN A 7 -11.12 1.12 7.38
C GLN A 7 -10.51 1.10 5.97
N VAL A 8 -9.18 1.19 5.87
CA VAL A 8 -8.47 1.30 4.59
C VAL A 8 -8.76 0.12 3.65
N PRO A 9 -8.77 -1.15 4.09
CA PRO A 9 -9.10 -2.27 3.19
C PRO A 9 -10.49 -2.13 2.55
N ALA A 10 -11.49 -1.76 3.34
CA ALA A 10 -12.85 -1.54 2.84
C ALA A 10 -12.93 -0.33 1.89
N MET A 11 -12.16 0.73 2.15
CA MET A 11 -12.07 1.88 1.26
C MET A 11 -11.46 1.50 -0.09
N ILE A 12 -10.35 0.75 -0.08
CA ILE A 12 -9.68 0.26 -1.29
C ILE A 12 -10.66 -0.56 -2.13
N GLU A 13 -11.42 -1.46 -1.51
CA GLU A 13 -12.37 -2.30 -2.23
C GLU A 13 -13.52 -1.50 -2.87
N ARG A 14 -14.02 -0.46 -2.18
CA ARG A 14 -15.01 0.46 -2.76
C ARG A 14 -14.46 1.20 -3.97
N TYR A 15 -13.23 1.72 -3.89
CA TYR A 15 -12.60 2.41 -5.02
C TYR A 15 -12.32 1.44 -6.17
N ARG A 16 -11.93 0.20 -5.88
CA ARG A 16 -11.79 -0.84 -6.88
C ARG A 16 -13.09 -1.10 -7.64
N SER A 17 -14.17 -1.30 -6.90
CA SER A 17 -15.50 -1.54 -7.48
C SER A 17 -15.96 -0.37 -8.35
N MET A 18 -15.69 0.87 -7.94
CA MET A 18 -15.99 2.07 -8.74
C MET A 18 -15.20 2.10 -10.05
N ILE A 19 -13.90 1.78 -10.00
CA ILE A 19 -13.03 1.74 -11.19
C ILE A 19 -13.48 0.65 -12.16
N GLU A 20 -13.67 -0.57 -11.66
CA GLU A 20 -14.06 -1.73 -12.48
C GLU A 20 -15.49 -1.56 -13.04
N GLY A 21 -16.40 -0.97 -12.27
CA GLY A 21 -17.75 -0.61 -12.72
C GLY A 21 -17.76 0.42 -13.85
N GLY A 22 -16.79 1.34 -13.85
CA GLY A 22 -16.52 2.28 -14.95
C GLY A 22 -15.73 1.68 -16.11
N GLN A 23 -15.58 0.36 -16.18
CA GLN A 23 -14.77 -0.37 -17.17
C GLN A 23 -13.27 -0.01 -17.15
N GLY A 24 -12.79 0.55 -16.03
CA GLY A 24 -11.39 0.84 -15.78
C GLY A 24 -10.59 -0.39 -15.36
N LYS A 25 -9.26 -0.24 -15.33
CA LYS A 25 -8.31 -1.28 -14.92
C LYS A 25 -7.41 -0.77 -13.81
N ILE A 26 -7.02 -1.68 -12.92
CA ILE A 26 -6.05 -1.41 -11.86
C ILE A 26 -4.77 -2.16 -12.22
N HIS A 27 -3.73 -1.39 -12.56
CA HIS A 27 -2.42 -1.90 -12.98
C HIS A 27 -1.51 -2.19 -11.79
N ARG A 28 -1.66 -1.42 -10.70
CA ARG A 28 -0.89 -1.57 -9.48
C ARG A 28 -1.71 -1.06 -8.30
N LEU A 29 -1.68 -1.79 -7.20
CA LEU A 29 -2.28 -1.41 -5.94
C LEU A 29 -1.29 -1.79 -4.83
N GLU A 30 -0.83 -0.80 -4.08
CA GLU A 30 0.11 -1.00 -2.99
C GLU A 30 -0.40 -0.31 -1.74
N ASP A 31 -0.53 -1.08 -0.67
CA ASP A 31 -0.73 -0.55 0.67
C ASP A 31 0.63 -0.42 1.37
N TRP A 32 1.08 0.81 1.58
CA TRP A 32 2.35 1.11 2.26
C TRP A 32 2.21 1.17 3.78
N GLY A 33 0.98 1.10 4.30
CA GLY A 33 0.68 1.18 5.72
C GLY A 33 0.94 2.55 6.33
N ARG A 34 1.05 2.56 7.65
CA ARG A 34 1.29 3.77 8.45
C ARG A 34 2.74 4.22 8.37
N ARG A 35 2.96 5.47 7.98
CA ARG A 35 4.28 6.11 7.87
C ARG A 35 4.29 7.47 8.57
N GLN A 36 5.47 7.87 9.06
CA GLN A 36 5.69 9.20 9.63
C GLN A 36 5.71 10.25 8.51
N LEU A 37 5.01 11.36 8.73
CA LEU A 37 5.02 12.51 7.83
C LEU A 37 6.28 13.34 8.07
N ALA A 38 6.84 13.90 6.99
CA ALA A 38 7.97 14.84 7.09
C ALA A 38 7.61 16.13 7.87
N TYR A 39 6.33 16.52 7.82
CA TYR A 39 5.78 17.66 8.55
C TYR A 39 4.30 17.40 8.87
N PRO A 40 3.74 17.99 9.93
CA PRO A 40 2.37 17.73 10.32
C PRO A 40 1.37 18.31 9.33
N ILE A 41 0.28 17.58 9.09
CA ILE A 41 -0.86 18.02 8.26
C ILE A 41 -2.08 17.94 9.15
N ASN A 42 -2.83 19.03 9.31
CA ASN A 42 -3.97 19.07 10.23
C ASN A 42 -3.63 18.54 11.65
N LYS A 43 -2.41 18.86 12.13
CA LYS A 43 -1.84 18.40 13.42
C LYS A 43 -1.54 16.89 13.52
N ILE A 44 -1.68 16.15 12.43
CA ILE A 44 -1.39 14.72 12.33
C ILE A 44 0.07 14.52 11.92
N HIS A 45 0.75 13.56 12.55
CA HIS A 45 2.17 13.27 12.33
C HIS A 45 2.43 11.95 11.60
N LYS A 46 1.44 11.06 11.53
CA LYS A 46 1.51 9.76 10.84
C LYS A 46 0.30 9.60 9.93
N ALA A 47 0.47 8.98 8.78
CA ALA A 47 -0.64 8.69 7.88
C ALA A 47 -0.50 7.30 7.27
N HIS A 48 -1.65 6.70 6.91
CA HIS A 48 -1.69 5.47 6.14
C HIS A 48 -1.61 5.81 4.65
N TYR A 49 -0.64 5.24 3.95
CA TYR A 49 -0.40 5.52 2.54
C TYR A 49 -0.89 4.38 1.67
N VAL A 50 -1.62 4.74 0.61
CA VAL A 50 -2.06 3.82 -0.45
C VAL A 50 -1.65 4.41 -1.79
N LEU A 51 -1.08 3.57 -2.65
CA LEU A 51 -0.73 3.91 -4.02
C LEU A 51 -1.56 3.07 -4.98
N MET A 52 -2.17 3.72 -5.97
CA MET A 52 -2.92 3.07 -7.04
C MET A 52 -2.45 3.59 -8.40
N ASN A 53 -2.22 2.67 -9.33
CA ASN A 53 -2.07 2.99 -10.75
C ASN A 53 -3.27 2.40 -11.48
N ILE A 54 -4.04 3.29 -12.09
CA ILE A 54 -5.32 2.96 -12.70
C ILE A 54 -5.38 3.50 -14.11
N GLU A 55 -6.18 2.85 -14.93
CA GLU A 55 -6.62 3.30 -16.24
C GLU A 55 -8.14 3.42 -16.18
N CYS A 56 -8.66 4.63 -16.37
CA CYS A 56 -10.09 4.88 -16.26
C CYS A 56 -10.48 6.10 -17.13
N GLY A 57 -11.77 6.23 -17.41
CA GLY A 57 -12.33 7.41 -18.06
C GLY A 57 -12.40 8.62 -17.14
N GLN A 58 -12.63 9.79 -17.72
CA GLN A 58 -12.70 11.06 -16.98
C GLN A 58 -13.85 11.08 -15.95
N ASP A 59 -14.99 10.48 -16.26
CA ASP A 59 -16.15 10.47 -15.37
C ASP A 59 -15.87 9.70 -14.07
N THR A 60 -15.29 8.50 -14.19
CA THR A 60 -14.85 7.69 -13.05
C THR A 60 -13.78 8.41 -12.23
N LEU A 61 -12.85 9.11 -12.90
CA LEU A 61 -11.83 9.89 -12.19
C LEU A 61 -12.46 11.02 -11.36
N ASN A 62 -13.44 11.75 -11.92
CA ASN A 62 -14.13 12.82 -11.22
C ASN A 62 -14.91 12.29 -9.99
N GLU A 63 -15.50 11.11 -10.12
CA GLU A 63 -16.20 10.44 -9.01
C GLU A 63 -15.22 10.03 -7.89
N LEU A 64 -14.06 9.48 -8.25
CA LEU A 64 -12.99 9.17 -7.29
C LEU A 64 -12.49 10.42 -6.55
N GLU A 65 -12.21 11.50 -7.29
CA GLU A 65 -11.75 12.76 -6.67
C GLU A 65 -12.80 13.37 -5.75
N THR A 66 -14.08 13.26 -6.11
CA THR A 66 -15.21 13.64 -5.26
C THR A 66 -15.24 12.77 -4.00
N ALA A 67 -15.12 11.46 -4.12
CA ALA A 67 -15.10 10.54 -3.00
C ALA A 67 -13.90 10.76 -2.06
N PHE A 68 -12.73 11.17 -2.58
CA PHE A 68 -11.59 11.56 -1.75
C PHE A 68 -11.86 12.87 -1.00
N ARG A 69 -12.45 13.86 -1.67
CA ARG A 69 -12.71 15.18 -1.09
C ARG A 69 -13.71 15.14 0.06
N PHE A 70 -14.75 14.31 -0.05
CA PHE A 70 -15.82 14.23 0.95
C PHE A 70 -15.60 13.17 2.03
N ASN A 71 -14.44 12.50 2.00
CA ASN A 71 -14.10 11.50 3.00
C ASN A 71 -13.05 12.06 3.97
N ASP A 72 -13.46 12.33 5.21
CA ASP A 72 -12.57 12.84 6.27
C ASP A 72 -11.42 11.86 6.62
N ALA A 73 -11.55 10.58 6.23
CA ALA A 73 -10.45 9.62 6.27
C ALA A 73 -9.27 10.06 5.39
N VAL A 74 -9.53 10.71 4.27
CA VAL A 74 -8.51 11.08 3.28
C VAL A 74 -8.00 12.49 3.60
N ILE A 75 -6.85 12.57 4.28
CA ILE A 75 -6.28 13.86 4.68
C ILE A 75 -5.57 14.59 3.52
N ARG A 76 -5.24 13.85 2.45
CA ARG A 76 -4.61 14.35 1.22
C ARG A 76 -4.72 13.28 0.13
N SER A 77 -5.02 13.69 -1.09
CA SER A 77 -4.92 12.89 -2.31
C SER A 77 -4.10 13.64 -3.37
N LEU A 78 -3.50 12.91 -4.30
CA LEU A 78 -2.79 13.47 -5.45
C LEU A 78 -2.99 12.56 -6.66
N THR A 79 -3.63 13.08 -7.69
CA THR A 79 -3.80 12.42 -8.99
C THR A 79 -2.68 12.89 -9.93
N LEU A 80 -2.00 11.96 -10.60
CA LEU A 80 -0.99 12.26 -11.61
C LEU A 80 -1.27 11.50 -12.90
N VAL A 81 -1.41 12.23 -14.01
CA VAL A 81 -1.56 11.61 -15.33
C VAL A 81 -0.23 10.98 -15.76
N ARG A 82 -0.32 9.77 -16.31
CA ARG A 82 0.80 9.02 -16.88
C ARG A 82 0.48 8.66 -18.33
N LYS A 83 1.53 8.61 -19.16
CA LYS A 83 1.40 8.23 -20.57
C LYS A 83 1.13 6.72 -20.72
N ASP A 84 1.74 5.92 -19.85
CA ASP A 84 1.70 4.46 -19.91
C ASP A 84 1.33 3.85 -18.56
N ALA A 85 0.82 2.62 -18.62
CA ALA A 85 0.51 1.82 -17.44
C ALA A 85 1.81 1.39 -16.72
N VAL A 86 1.98 1.83 -15.47
CA VAL A 86 3.10 1.39 -14.62
C VAL A 86 2.62 0.25 -13.72
N THR A 87 3.13 -0.95 -13.98
CA THR A 87 2.76 -2.19 -13.27
C THR A 87 3.85 -2.68 -12.32
N ALA A 88 5.10 -2.27 -12.52
CA ALA A 88 6.22 -2.71 -11.69
C ALA A 88 6.07 -2.24 -10.23
N PRO A 89 6.53 -3.00 -9.23
CA PRO A 89 6.50 -2.57 -7.82
C PRO A 89 7.23 -1.24 -7.60
N SER A 90 6.73 -0.43 -6.66
CA SER A 90 7.40 0.82 -6.26
C SER A 90 8.73 0.56 -5.55
N PRO A 91 9.67 1.53 -5.57
CA PRO A 91 10.91 1.42 -4.81
C PRO A 91 10.68 1.11 -3.32
N LEU A 92 9.62 1.69 -2.72
CA LEU A 92 9.31 1.46 -1.31
C LEU A 92 8.89 0.02 -1.00
N VAL A 93 8.15 -0.64 -1.90
CA VAL A 93 7.80 -2.05 -1.73
C VAL A 93 9.01 -2.94 -2.01
N LYS A 94 9.82 -2.60 -3.02
CA LYS A 94 11.06 -3.33 -3.33
C LYS A 94 12.05 -3.31 -2.17
N GLU A 95 12.32 -2.15 -1.60
CA GLU A 95 13.19 -1.98 -0.42
C GLU A 95 12.70 -2.84 0.74
N LYS A 96 11.39 -2.79 1.05
CA LYS A 96 10.80 -3.61 2.13
C LYS A 96 10.92 -5.11 1.88
N GLU A 97 10.74 -5.56 0.63
CA GLU A 97 10.92 -6.97 0.26
C GLU A 97 12.38 -7.42 0.35
N GLU A 98 13.33 -6.55 -0.03
CA GLU A 98 14.76 -6.82 0.06
C GLU A 98 15.25 -6.89 1.50
N GLU A 99 14.81 -5.95 2.36
CA GLU A 99 15.08 -5.97 3.80
C GLU A 99 14.56 -7.27 4.45
N ALA A 100 13.29 -7.62 4.19
CA ALA A 100 12.70 -8.86 4.73
C ALA A 100 13.42 -10.13 4.25
N ARG A 101 13.97 -10.11 3.03
CA ARG A 101 14.80 -11.22 2.50
C ARG A 101 16.18 -11.27 3.16
N GLY A 102 16.77 -10.12 3.47
CA GLY A 102 18.03 -10.01 4.22
C GLY A 102 17.87 -10.58 5.63
N GLU A 103 16.88 -10.11 6.37
CA GLU A 103 16.58 -10.56 7.74
C GLU A 103 16.30 -12.07 7.81
N ARG A 104 15.64 -12.64 6.79
CA ARG A 104 15.38 -14.09 6.73
C ARG A 104 16.67 -14.89 6.52
N ARG A 105 17.62 -14.38 5.73
CA ARG A 105 18.91 -15.05 5.49
C ARG A 105 19.76 -15.02 6.75
N GLU A 106 19.89 -13.86 7.40
CA GLU A 106 20.65 -13.72 8.65
C GLU A 106 20.11 -14.67 9.75
N ARG A 107 18.79 -14.75 9.91
CA ARG A 107 18.17 -15.66 10.90
C ARG A 107 18.35 -17.16 10.58
N SER A 108 18.60 -17.50 9.31
CA SER A 108 18.89 -18.88 8.89
C SER A 108 20.34 -19.26 9.17
N ASP A 109 21.26 -18.28 9.09
CA ASP A 109 22.70 -18.48 9.34
C ASP A 109 23.03 -18.43 10.86
N GLU A 110 22.21 -17.79 11.69
CA GLU A 110 22.40 -17.73 13.16
C GLU A 110 21.88 -18.96 13.93
N ASN A 111 21.13 -19.88 13.32
CA ASN A 111 20.70 -21.15 13.95
C ASN A 111 21.10 -22.39 13.13
N PRO A 112 22.40 -22.77 13.06
CA PRO A 112 22.81 -23.96 12.33
C PRO A 112 22.64 -25.28 13.10
N ASP A 113 22.36 -25.30 14.41
CA ASP A 113 22.42 -26.56 15.17
C ASP A 113 21.51 -26.62 16.42
N GLU A 114 20.37 -27.27 16.27
CA GLU A 114 19.82 -28.15 17.31
C GLU A 114 19.50 -29.50 16.62
N SER A 115 20.55 -30.14 16.13
CA SER A 115 20.50 -31.51 15.64
C SER A 115 20.35 -32.45 16.84
N ILE A 116 19.09 -32.80 17.13
CA ILE A 116 18.61 -34.02 17.79
C ILE A 116 19.73 -35.06 17.99
N GLU A 117 20.24 -35.20 19.22
CA GLU A 117 21.03 -36.37 19.57
C GLU A 117 20.11 -37.62 19.53
N PRO A 118 20.44 -38.67 18.75
CA PRO A 118 19.77 -39.94 18.90
C PRO A 118 20.26 -40.56 20.22
N VAL A 119 19.37 -40.61 21.22
CA VAL A 119 19.61 -41.36 22.45
C VAL A 119 19.79 -42.84 22.09
N GLN A 120 21.04 -43.30 22.08
CA GLN A 120 21.38 -44.73 22.07
C GLN A 120 21.61 -45.21 23.51
N ALA A 121 20.76 -46.12 23.99
CA ALA A 121 21.11 -47.35 24.74
C ALA A 121 19.82 -48.06 25.17
#